data_AF-A0AAV4JIP0-F1
#
_entry.id   AF-A0AAV4JIP0-F1
#
_cell.length_a   1.000
_cell.length_b   1.000
_cell.length_c   1.000
_cell.angle_alpha   90.00
_cell.angle_beta   90.00
_cell.angle_gamma   90.00
#
_symmetry.space_group_name_H-M   'P 1'
#
loop_
_entity.id
_entity.type
_entity.pdbx_description
1 polymer ?
#
loop_
_entity_poly.entity_id
_entity_poly.type
_entity_poly.pdbx_seq_one_letter_code
_entity_poly.pdbx_strand_id
1 'polypeptide(L)'
;MLRLRRLCQDDLDFQEKCLRMRDFFVSCGYPLEILDDAWNRVSKISRTDALITRPEQSSQRTKLIMTYHPHNLVARKIVLNNISILQADPEAREVSDEPPLVVYRRVKNIRDMLVRSRISVSHDSGTRPCRRPRCKTCTYVSQSSEINTPPGVFTIADSFTCTSRNLI
;
A
#
# COMPACT_ATOMS: atom_id res chain seq x y z
N MET A 1 -6.51 -4.83 12.21
CA MET A 1 -7.33 -5.26 13.36
C MET A 1 -7.76 -4.10 14.26
N LEU A 2 -6.92 -3.08 14.50
CA LEU A 2 -7.26 -1.96 15.39
C LEU A 2 -8.59 -1.25 15.06
N ARG A 3 -8.91 -1.11 13.76
CA ARG A 3 -10.20 -0.55 13.34
C ARG A 3 -11.39 -1.40 13.82
N LEU A 4 -11.28 -2.72 13.79
CA LEU A 4 -12.31 -3.63 14.32
C LEU A 4 -12.47 -3.42 15.84
N ARG A 5 -11.37 -3.20 16.57
CA ARG A 5 -11.43 -2.93 18.02
C ARG A 5 -12.23 -1.67 18.37
N ARG A 6 -12.25 -0.68 17.47
CA ARG A 6 -13.06 0.54 17.62
C ARG A 6 -14.53 0.32 17.26
N LEU A 7 -14.81 -0.53 16.26
CA LEU A 7 -16.14 -0.74 15.68
C LEU A 7 -16.98 -1.74 16.49
N CYS A 8 -16.40 -2.87 16.86
CA CYS A 8 -17.08 -3.90 17.63
C CYS A 8 -17.31 -3.40 19.06
N GLN A 9 -18.53 -3.56 19.57
CA GLN A 9 -18.88 -3.20 20.94
C GLN A 9 -18.51 -4.33 21.91
N ASP A 10 -18.80 -5.57 21.52
CA ASP A 10 -18.54 -6.77 22.32
C ASP A 10 -17.20 -7.42 21.95
N ASP A 11 -16.54 -8.00 22.95
CA ASP A 11 -15.26 -8.70 22.77
C ASP A 11 -15.41 -9.98 21.94
N LEU A 12 -16.54 -10.67 22.04
CA LEU A 12 -16.82 -11.87 21.26
C LEU A 12 -16.96 -11.56 19.77
N ASP A 13 -17.75 -10.53 19.42
CA ASP A 13 -17.88 -10.08 18.01
C ASP A 13 -16.53 -9.59 17.48
N PHE A 14 -15.78 -8.84 18.29
CA PHE A 14 -14.42 -8.42 17.92
C PHE A 14 -13.51 -9.61 17.56
N GLN A 15 -13.52 -10.67 18.38
CA GLN A 15 -12.72 -11.87 18.14
C GLN A 15 -13.15 -12.58 16.85
N GLU A 16 -14.44 -12.77 16.66
CA GLU A 16 -14.99 -13.42 15.46
C GLU A 16 -14.62 -12.65 14.19
N LYS A 17 -14.80 -11.33 14.18
CA LYS A 17 -14.46 -10.49 13.01
C LYS A 17 -12.96 -10.49 12.72
N CYS A 18 -12.12 -10.55 13.75
CA CYS A 18 -10.68 -10.61 13.55
C CYS A 18 -10.21 -11.95 13.00
N LEU A 19 -10.83 -13.07 13.40
CA LEU A 19 -10.57 -14.38 12.80
C LEU A 19 -10.91 -14.36 11.30
N ARG A 20 -12.11 -13.89 10.94
CA ARG A 20 -12.50 -13.74 9.52
C ARG A 20 -11.52 -12.85 8.75
N MET A 21 -11.04 -11.77 9.37
CA MET A 21 -10.06 -10.88 8.76
C MET A 21 -8.69 -11.55 8.61
N ARG A 22 -8.26 -12.35 9.58
CA ARG A 22 -7.02 -13.15 9.53
C ARG A 22 -7.08 -14.13 8.37
N ASP A 23 -8.15 -14.91 8.26
CA ASP A 23 -8.34 -15.89 7.18
C ASP A 23 -8.28 -15.23 5.80
N PHE A 24 -8.92 -14.07 5.66
CA PHE A 24 -8.82 -13.27 4.44
C PHE A 24 -7.37 -12.89 4.10
N PHE A 25 -6.61 -12.37 5.07
CA PHE A 25 -5.21 -11.98 4.83
C PHE A 25 -4.30 -13.18 4.56
N VAL A 26 -4.53 -14.32 5.21
CA VAL A 26 -3.83 -15.58 4.90
C VAL A 26 -4.11 -15.99 3.46
N SER A 27 -5.36 -15.95 3.01
CA SER A 27 -5.73 -16.25 1.61
C SER A 27 -5.11 -15.28 0.60
N CYS A 28 -4.75 -14.08 1.04
CA CYS A 28 -4.03 -13.08 0.26
C CYS A 28 -2.50 -13.26 0.26
N GLY A 29 -1.96 -14.26 0.97
CA GLY A 29 -0.53 -14.56 1.01
C GLY A 29 0.26 -13.77 2.06
N TYR A 30 -0.40 -13.19 3.07
CA TYR A 30 0.31 -12.52 4.16
C TYR A 30 0.93 -13.54 5.13
N PRO A 31 2.18 -13.35 5.57
CA PRO A 31 2.81 -14.21 6.57
C PRO A 31 2.04 -14.24 7.90
N LEU A 32 1.91 -15.43 8.49
CA LEU A 32 1.20 -15.62 9.75
C LEU A 32 1.83 -14.82 10.90
N GLU A 33 3.15 -14.72 10.95
CA GLU A 33 3.88 -14.00 11.99
C GLU A 33 3.43 -12.53 12.14
N ILE A 34 3.22 -11.84 11.02
CA ILE A 34 2.77 -10.44 11.00
C ILE A 34 1.32 -10.35 11.50
N LEU A 35 0.48 -11.30 11.12
CA LEU A 35 -0.92 -11.34 11.53
C LEU A 35 -1.04 -11.64 13.03
N ASP A 36 -0.20 -12.52 13.56
CA ASP A 36 -0.17 -12.90 14.96
C ASP A 36 0.38 -11.77 15.83
N ASP A 37 1.44 -11.08 15.41
CA ASP A 37 1.90 -9.86 16.08
C ASP A 37 0.79 -8.79 16.11
N ALA A 38 0.14 -8.54 14.97
CA ALA A 38 -0.96 -7.58 14.89
C ALA A 38 -2.12 -7.97 15.80
N TRP A 39 -2.47 -9.26 15.87
CA TRP A 39 -3.49 -9.79 16.77
C TRP A 39 -3.11 -9.59 18.24
N ASN A 40 -1.90 -9.98 18.62
CA ASN A 40 -1.40 -9.86 19.99
C ASN A 40 -1.35 -8.40 20.46
N ARG A 41 -0.97 -7.47 19.56
CA ARG A 41 -0.96 -6.03 19.86
C ARG A 41 -2.35 -5.47 20.08
N VAL A 42 -3.31 -5.82 19.22
CA VAL A 42 -4.67 -5.26 19.30
C VAL A 42 -5.49 -5.89 20.41
N SER A 43 -5.27 -7.18 20.71
CA SER A 43 -5.95 -7.88 21.81
C SER A 43 -5.67 -7.28 23.18
N LYS A 44 -4.52 -6.61 23.34
CA LYS A 44 -4.13 -5.90 24.58
C LYS A 44 -4.78 -4.53 24.74
N ILE A 45 -5.39 -3.98 23.68
CA ILE A 45 -5.97 -2.63 23.69
C ILE A 45 -7.46 -2.76 23.98
N SER A 46 -7.97 -2.04 24.99
CA SER A 46 -9.41 -1.99 25.26
C SER A 46 -10.13 -1.16 24.19
N ARG A 47 -11.44 -1.37 24.03
CA ARG A 47 -12.23 -0.52 23.12
C ARG A 47 -12.18 0.95 23.53
N THR A 48 -12.27 1.22 24.83
CA THR A 48 -12.20 2.58 25.38
C THR A 48 -10.89 3.24 25.01
N ASP A 49 -9.75 2.55 25.19
CA ASP A 49 -8.43 3.09 24.83
C ASP A 49 -8.29 3.28 23.32
N ALA A 50 -8.84 2.35 22.53
CA ALA A 50 -8.82 2.44 21.08
C ALA A 50 -9.57 3.69 20.59
N LEU A 51 -10.64 4.12 21.27
CA LEU A 51 -11.42 5.31 20.91
C LEU A 51 -10.79 6.63 21.35
N ILE A 52 -9.78 6.61 22.22
CA ILE A 52 -9.09 7.84 22.63
C ILE A 52 -8.42 8.47 21.42
N THR A 53 -8.84 9.69 21.10
CA THR A 53 -8.16 10.54 20.13
C THR A 53 -6.90 11.08 20.77
N ARG A 54 -5.74 10.80 20.17
CA ARG A 54 -4.49 11.40 20.63
C ARG A 54 -4.48 12.87 20.21
N PRO A 55 -4.22 13.82 21.13
CA PRO A 55 -4.05 15.20 20.74
C PRO A 55 -2.81 15.29 19.82
N GLU A 56 -3.01 15.72 18.58
CA GLU A 56 -1.89 16.09 17.73
C GLU A 56 -1.35 17.44 18.20
N GLN A 57 -0.03 17.61 18.12
CA GLN A 57 0.58 18.94 18.15
C GLN A 57 0.19 19.65 16.85
N SER A 58 -1.02 20.21 16.80
CA SER A 58 -1.48 20.93 15.62
C SER A 58 -0.82 22.30 15.58
N SER A 59 0.00 22.53 14.56
CA SER A 59 0.32 23.89 14.14
C SER A 59 -0.97 24.56 13.67
N GLN A 60 -1.26 25.74 14.19
CA GLN A 60 -2.41 26.57 13.78
C GLN A 60 -2.25 27.13 12.36
N ARG A 61 -1.09 26.92 11.72
CA ARG A 61 -0.81 27.43 10.39
C ARG A 61 -1.63 26.70 9.32
N THR A 62 -2.41 27.48 8.59
CA THR A 62 -3.23 27.01 7.46
C THR A 62 -2.37 26.31 6.40
N LYS A 63 -2.85 25.18 5.88
CA LYS A 63 -2.15 24.38 4.86
C LYS A 63 -2.80 24.57 3.49
N LEU A 64 -2.01 25.06 2.53
CA LEU A 64 -2.41 25.07 1.12
C LEU A 64 -1.96 23.75 0.48
N ILE A 65 -2.91 22.86 0.22
CA ILE A 65 -2.61 21.53 -0.30
C ILE A 65 -2.79 21.49 -1.82
N MET A 66 -1.70 21.22 -2.53
CA MET A 66 -1.66 21.17 -3.99
C MET A 66 -1.12 19.83 -4.46
N THR A 67 -1.45 19.40 -5.68
CA THR A 67 -0.76 18.24 -6.29
C THR A 67 0.57 18.70 -6.88
N TYR A 68 1.65 17.94 -6.67
CA TYR A 68 2.96 18.25 -7.25
C TYR A 68 2.89 18.17 -8.78
N HIS A 69 3.02 19.31 -9.44
CA HIS A 69 3.11 19.42 -10.89
C HIS A 69 3.94 20.68 -11.22
N PRO A 70 4.84 20.67 -12.23
CA PRO A 70 5.66 21.83 -12.56
C PRO A 70 4.86 23.11 -12.81
N HIS A 71 3.68 23.00 -13.44
CA HIS A 71 2.79 24.15 -13.67
C HIS A 71 2.15 24.71 -12.38
N ASN A 72 2.02 23.90 -11.33
CA ASN A 72 1.46 24.33 -10.04
C ASN A 72 2.43 25.18 -9.22
N LEU A 73 3.72 25.20 -9.57
CA LEU A 73 4.71 26.08 -8.93
C LEU A 73 4.37 27.57 -9.16
N VAL A 74 3.75 27.89 -10.29
CA VAL A 74 3.29 29.25 -10.62
C VAL A 74 2.14 29.65 -9.69
N ALA A 75 1.16 28.77 -9.51
CA ALA A 75 0.04 29.00 -8.58
C ALA A 75 0.52 29.21 -7.14
N ARG A 76 1.54 28.46 -6.67
CA ARG A 76 2.17 28.74 -5.36
C ARG A 76 2.69 30.17 -5.26
N LYS A 77 3.41 30.66 -6.28
CA LYS A 77 3.96 32.02 -6.27
C LYS A 77 2.84 33.06 -6.26
N ILE A 78 1.81 32.87 -7.08
CA ILE A 78 0.66 33.77 -7.13
C ILE A 78 -0.02 33.86 -5.76
N VAL A 79 -0.30 32.72 -5.12
CA VAL A 79 -0.97 32.72 -3.80
C VAL A 79 -0.11 33.40 -2.74
N LEU A 80 1.19 33.10 -2.67
CA LEU A 80 2.08 33.70 -1.68
C LEU A 80 2.30 35.20 -1.90
N ASN A 81 2.37 35.66 -3.15
CA ASN A 81 2.54 37.07 -3.49
C ASN A 81 1.28 37.90 -3.20
N ASN A 82 0.09 37.28 -3.24
CA ASN A 82 -1.19 37.95 -3.05
C ASN A 82 -1.83 37.66 -1.69
N ILE A 83 -1.08 37.10 -0.73
CA ILE A 83 -1.60 36.77 0.61
C ILE A 83 -2.12 38.01 1.35
N SER A 84 -1.52 39.17 1.08
CA SER A 84 -1.94 40.45 1.66
C SER A 84 -3.38 40.83 1.29
N ILE A 85 -3.88 40.38 0.12
CA ILE A 85 -5.28 40.60 -0.29
C ILE A 85 -6.21 39.85 0.67
N LEU A 86 -5.86 38.62 1.04
CA LEU A 86 -6.63 37.81 1.98
C LEU A 86 -6.51 38.35 3.43
N GLN A 87 -5.38 38.99 3.76
CA GLN A 87 -5.18 39.61 5.07
C GLN A 87 -5.88 40.97 5.22
N ALA A 88 -6.28 41.60 4.12
CA ALA A 88 -7.02 42.87 4.13
C ALA A 88 -8.49 42.67 4.53
N ASP A 89 -9.05 41.49 4.30
CA ASP A 89 -10.42 41.15 4.69
C ASP A 89 -10.45 40.62 6.14
N PRO A 90 -11.30 41.19 7.04
CA PRO A 90 -11.34 40.80 8.44
C PRO A 90 -11.70 39.32 8.68
N GLU A 91 -12.58 38.75 7.87
CA GLU A 91 -13.02 37.35 8.00
C GLU A 91 -11.92 36.40 7.49
N ALA A 92 -11.33 36.71 6.33
CA ALA A 92 -10.28 35.88 5.73
C ALA A 92 -8.94 35.95 6.50
N ARG A 93 -8.70 37.04 7.23
CA ARG A 93 -7.52 37.21 8.09
C ARG A 93 -7.47 36.20 9.24
N GLU A 94 -8.60 35.80 9.80
CA GLU A 94 -8.65 34.80 10.89
C GLU A 94 -7.96 33.48 10.47
N VAL A 95 -8.07 33.11 9.19
CA VAL A 95 -7.50 31.87 8.64
C VAL A 95 -6.15 32.11 7.95
N SER A 96 -5.82 33.36 7.59
CA SER A 96 -4.66 33.72 6.74
C SER A 96 -3.67 34.67 7.43
N ASP A 97 -3.70 34.77 8.75
CA ASP A 97 -2.82 35.68 9.51
C ASP A 97 -1.33 35.41 9.21
N GLU A 98 -0.96 34.13 9.06
CA GLU A 98 0.32 33.72 8.51
C GLU A 98 0.19 33.17 7.07
N PRO A 99 1.21 33.35 6.20
CA PRO A 99 1.22 32.72 4.89
C PRO A 99 1.05 31.21 4.99
N PRO A 100 0.19 30.58 4.19
CA PRO A 100 -0.11 29.16 4.35
C PRO A 100 1.11 28.28 4.11
N LEU A 101 1.20 27.17 4.84
CA LEU A 101 2.17 26.12 4.58
C LEU A 101 1.78 25.41 3.29
N VAL A 102 2.59 25.56 2.24
CA VAL A 102 2.33 24.89 0.96
C VAL A 102 2.79 23.44 1.04
N VAL A 103 1.83 22.53 0.93
CA VAL A 103 2.05 21.08 0.99
C VAL A 103 1.72 20.46 -0.35
N TYR A 104 2.63 19.63 -0.86
CA TYR A 104 2.42 18.92 -2.11
C TYR A 104 1.99 17.47 -1.89
N ARG A 105 0.87 17.08 -2.49
CA ARG A 105 0.47 15.68 -2.66
C ARG A 105 1.15 15.12 -3.91
N ARG A 106 1.67 13.90 -3.81
CA ARG A 106 2.12 13.15 -4.99
C ARG A 106 0.92 12.86 -5.92
N VAL A 107 1.13 12.93 -7.23
CA VAL A 107 0.14 12.46 -8.22
C VAL A 107 -0.04 10.96 -8.05
N LYS A 108 -1.30 10.49 -8.11
CA LYS A 108 -1.59 9.05 -8.14
C LYS A 108 -1.00 8.43 -9.39
N ASN A 109 -0.14 7.44 -9.23
CA ASN A 109 0.35 6.63 -10.33
C ASN A 109 -0.59 5.41 -10.55
N ILE A 110 -0.38 4.67 -11.63
CA ILE A 110 -1.18 3.47 -11.94
C ILE A 110 -1.14 2.45 -10.79
N ARG A 111 0.00 2.26 -10.14
CA ARG A 111 0.12 1.36 -8.97
C ARG A 111 -0.72 1.84 -7.77
N ASP A 112 -0.89 3.15 -7.58
CA ASP A 112 -1.76 3.69 -6.52
C ASP A 112 -3.25 3.50 -6.84
N MET A 113 -3.60 3.44 -8.14
CA MET A 113 -4.95 3.15 -8.61
C MET A 113 -5.26 1.65 -8.58
N LEU A 114 -4.28 0.83 -8.96
CA LEU A 114 -4.35 -0.62 -8.96
C LEU A 114 -3.99 -1.17 -7.57
N VAL A 115 -4.96 -1.14 -6.66
CA VAL A 115 -4.81 -1.78 -5.34
C VAL A 115 -4.85 -3.30 -5.50
N ARG A 116 -3.74 -3.98 -5.22
CA ARG A 116 -3.70 -5.45 -5.10
C ARG A 116 -3.80 -5.83 -3.64
N SER A 117 -4.88 -6.50 -3.26
CA SER A 117 -5.05 -7.06 -1.91
C SER A 117 -4.27 -8.36 -1.71
N ARG A 118 -3.88 -9.02 -2.79
CA ARG A 118 -3.08 -10.26 -2.78
C ARG A 118 -1.61 -9.94 -2.99
N ILE A 119 -0.77 -10.47 -2.11
CA ILE A 119 0.67 -10.51 -2.32
C ILE A 119 0.90 -11.58 -3.39
N SER A 120 1.74 -11.27 -4.38
CA SER A 120 2.24 -12.31 -5.29
C SER A 120 3.04 -13.29 -4.44
N VAL A 121 2.43 -14.42 -4.10
CA VAL A 121 3.15 -15.53 -3.47
C VAL A 121 4.26 -15.89 -4.45
N SER A 122 5.50 -15.98 -3.98
CA SER A 122 6.60 -16.46 -4.82
C SER A 122 6.25 -17.87 -5.26
N HIS A 123 5.72 -18.00 -6.46
CA HIS A 123 5.67 -19.29 -7.13
C HIS A 123 7.10 -19.70 -7.43
N ASP A 124 7.41 -21.00 -7.45
CA ASP A 124 8.73 -21.46 -7.89
C ASP A 124 8.98 -20.86 -9.28
N SER A 125 9.89 -19.89 -9.34
CA SER A 125 10.14 -19.17 -10.56
C SER A 125 11.13 -19.96 -11.42
N GLY A 126 11.04 -19.79 -12.72
CA GLY A 126 11.86 -20.53 -13.66
C GLY A 126 11.15 -21.65 -14.41
N THR A 127 11.94 -22.36 -15.20
CA THR A 127 11.48 -23.51 -15.99
C THR A 127 11.61 -24.78 -15.17
N ARG A 128 10.64 -25.70 -15.31
CA ARG A 128 10.68 -27.03 -14.68
C ARG A 128 9.97 -28.08 -15.52
N PRO A 129 10.40 -29.35 -15.47
CA PRO A 129 9.71 -30.42 -16.18
C PRO A 129 8.30 -30.61 -15.61
N CYS A 130 7.31 -30.86 -16.48
CA CYS A 130 5.92 -31.10 -16.06
C CYS A 130 5.70 -32.50 -15.45
N ARG A 131 6.71 -33.39 -15.52
CA ARG A 131 6.73 -34.76 -14.98
C ARG A 131 5.59 -35.67 -15.45
N ARG A 132 4.96 -35.37 -16.60
CA ARG A 132 3.97 -36.28 -17.21
C ARG A 132 4.67 -37.48 -17.83
N PRO A 133 4.15 -38.71 -17.68
CA PRO A 133 4.84 -39.94 -18.06
C PRO A 133 5.14 -40.07 -19.57
N ARG A 134 4.46 -39.32 -20.43
CA ARG A 134 4.66 -39.31 -21.90
C ARG A 134 5.17 -37.99 -22.46
N CYS A 135 5.61 -37.05 -21.61
CA CYS A 135 6.10 -35.76 -22.08
C CYS A 135 7.53 -35.88 -22.63
N LYS A 136 7.66 -35.85 -23.96
CA LYS A 136 8.96 -35.88 -24.65
C LYS A 136 9.77 -34.58 -24.50
N THR A 137 9.12 -33.47 -24.14
CA THR A 137 9.79 -32.16 -23.96
C THR A 137 10.52 -32.08 -22.62
N CYS A 138 10.07 -32.81 -21.59
CA CYS A 138 10.66 -32.76 -20.24
C CYS A 138 12.15 -33.06 -20.22
N THR A 139 12.66 -33.91 -21.11
CA THR A 139 14.08 -34.26 -21.20
C THR A 139 14.97 -33.11 -21.63
N TYR A 140 14.39 -32.08 -22.26
CA TYR A 140 15.10 -30.92 -22.78
C TYR A 140 14.84 -29.65 -21.94
N VAL A 141 14.08 -29.75 -20.85
CA VAL A 141 13.82 -28.61 -19.97
C VAL A 141 14.86 -28.59 -18.85
N SER A 142 15.71 -27.57 -18.86
CA SER A 142 16.57 -27.24 -17.73
C SER A 142 15.75 -26.66 -16.59
N GLN A 143 16.01 -27.11 -15.36
CA GLN A 143 15.43 -26.49 -14.18
C GLN A 143 16.27 -25.29 -13.76
N SER A 144 15.88 -24.08 -14.17
CA SER A 144 16.58 -22.85 -13.80
C SER A 144 15.62 -21.67 -13.66
N SER A 145 15.90 -20.81 -12.69
CA SER A 145 15.25 -19.50 -12.50
C SER A 145 15.99 -18.37 -13.20
N GLU A 146 17.13 -18.67 -13.82
CA GLU A 146 18.03 -17.71 -14.45
C GLU A 146 18.47 -18.21 -15.82
N ILE A 147 18.60 -17.28 -16.75
CA ILE A 147 19.11 -17.49 -18.11
C ILE A 147 20.33 -16.60 -18.29
N ASN A 148 21.48 -17.22 -18.56
CA ASN A 148 22.70 -16.50 -18.87
C ASN A 148 22.63 -16.02 -20.32
N THR A 149 22.65 -14.69 -20.52
CA THR A 149 22.75 -14.05 -21.83
C THR A 149 24.10 -13.34 -21.94
N PRO A 150 24.64 -13.11 -23.15
CA PRO A 150 25.91 -12.38 -23.32
C PRO A 150 25.98 -11.03 -22.58
N PRO A 151 24.90 -10.20 -22.50
CA PRO A 151 24.92 -8.95 -21.74
C PRO A 151 24.64 -9.11 -20.23
N GLY A 152 24.32 -10.30 -19.73
CA GLY A 152 24.06 -10.52 -18.30
C GLY A 152 23.10 -11.67 -17.96
N VAL A 153 22.69 -11.74 -16.70
CA VAL A 153 21.77 -12.77 -16.19
C VAL A 153 20.33 -12.25 -16.23
N PHE A 154 19.44 -13.00 -16.89
CA PHE A 154 18.00 -12.73 -16.90
C PHE A 154 17.29 -13.65 -15.91
N THR A 155 16.62 -13.07 -14.91
CA THR A 155 15.84 -13.84 -13.92
C THR A 155 14.41 -14.04 -14.42
N ILE A 156 13.99 -15.29 -14.48
CA ILE A 156 12.62 -15.68 -14.81
C ILE A 156 11.76 -15.45 -13.55
N ALA A 157 10.78 -14.55 -13.64
CA ALA A 157 9.91 -14.22 -12.51
C ALA A 157 8.75 -15.21 -12.32
N ASP A 158 8.27 -15.81 -13.40
CA ASP A 158 7.11 -16.72 -13.41
C ASP A 158 7.53 -18.21 -13.47
N SER A 159 6.58 -19.10 -13.21
CA SER A 159 6.76 -20.55 -13.26
C SER A 159 6.35 -21.11 -14.62
N PHE A 160 7.27 -21.76 -15.33
CA PHE A 160 7.00 -22.39 -16.62
C PHE A 160 7.24 -23.89 -16.62
N THR A 161 6.41 -24.62 -17.36
CA THR A 161 6.52 -26.07 -17.55
C THR A 161 6.41 -26.43 -19.02
N CYS A 162 6.67 -27.68 -19.38
CA CYS A 162 6.43 -28.22 -20.73
C CYS A 162 4.98 -28.14 -21.22
N THR A 163 4.04 -27.69 -20.37
CA THR A 163 2.62 -27.55 -20.68
C THR A 163 2.14 -26.10 -20.65
N SER A 164 3.02 -25.15 -20.33
CA SER A 164 2.72 -23.72 -20.42
C SER A 164 2.37 -23.36 -21.87
N ARG A 165 1.33 -22.53 -22.04
CA ARG A 165 0.82 -22.09 -23.35
C ARG A 165 0.93 -20.58 -23.45
N ASN A 166 0.87 -20.04 -24.67
CA ASN A 166 0.91 -18.61 -24.96
C ASN A 166 2.19 -17.93 -24.43
N LEU A 167 3.33 -18.58 -24.63
CA LEU A 167 4.65 -17.98 -24.43
C LEU A 167 4.97 -17.15 -25.68
N ILE A 168 5.16 -15.84 -25.52
CA ILE A 168 5.54 -14.88 -26.58
C ILE A 168 6.89 -14.29 -26.20
#